data_AF-A0A413DGX9-F1
#
_entry.id   AF-A0A413DGX9-F1
#
_cell.length_a   1.000
_cell.length_b   1.000
_cell.length_c   1.000
_cell.angle_alpha   90.00
_cell.angle_beta   90.00
_cell.angle_gamma   90.00
#
_symmetry.space_group_name_H-M   'P 1'
#
loop_
_entity.id
_entity.type
_entity.pdbx_description
1 polymer ?
#
loop_
_entity_poly.entity_id
_entity_poly.type
_entity_poly.pdbx_seq_one_letter_code
_entity_poly.pdbx_strand_id
1 'polypeptide(L)'
;MAENNATEAQEPIKKAKAYEITSKAFEKRSEAAGEAAEAKIKGIAPVLVIEGGMYKLFYTTEPTKAAAEKLLKTIKDAGLSAEIKGLE
;
A
#
# COMPACT_ATOMS: atom_id res chain seq x y z
N MET A 1 -1.69 -49.05 18.63
CA MET A 1 -2.75 -48.15 18.16
C MET A 1 -2.10 -46.79 17.99
N ALA A 2 -2.10 -46.28 16.76
CA ALA A 2 -1.50 -45.02 16.38
C ALA A 2 -2.52 -43.91 16.59
N GLU A 3 -2.14 -42.82 17.25
CA GLU A 3 -2.74 -41.51 17.00
C GLU A 3 -1.62 -40.49 16.88
N ASN A 4 -1.55 -39.93 15.68
CA ASN A 4 -0.56 -38.99 15.22
C ASN A 4 -0.66 -37.70 16.04
N ASN A 5 0.41 -37.39 16.77
CA ASN A 5 0.65 -36.01 17.20
C ASN A 5 1.07 -35.22 15.96
N ALA A 6 0.08 -34.83 15.17
CA ALA A 6 0.24 -33.85 14.10
C ALA A 6 0.55 -32.51 14.78
N THR A 7 1.83 -32.30 15.08
CA THR A 7 2.38 -30.96 15.15
C THR A 7 2.16 -30.36 13.78
N GLU A 8 1.05 -29.67 13.59
CA GLU A 8 0.92 -28.65 12.56
C GLU A 8 2.09 -27.70 12.78
N ALA A 9 3.17 -27.96 12.04
CA ALA A 9 4.12 -26.92 11.72
C ALA A 9 3.26 -25.79 11.17
N GLN A 10 3.07 -24.73 11.95
CA GLN A 10 2.57 -23.48 11.42
C GLN A 10 3.53 -23.19 10.26
N GLU A 11 3.05 -23.38 9.03
CA GLU A 11 3.78 -22.98 7.85
C GLU A 11 4.28 -21.57 8.17
N PRO A 12 5.58 -21.27 8.00
CA PRO A 12 6.01 -19.89 8.14
C PRO A 12 5.12 -19.14 7.17
N ILE A 13 4.25 -18.28 7.71
CA ILE A 13 3.37 -17.42 6.92
C ILE A 13 4.34 -16.72 5.99
N LYS A 14 4.44 -17.20 4.74
CA LYS A 14 5.29 -16.59 3.73
C LYS A 14 4.80 -15.17 3.75
N LYS A 15 5.60 -14.22 4.23
CA LYS A 15 5.26 -12.80 4.19
C LYS A 15 4.84 -12.57 2.75
N ALA A 16 3.53 -12.44 2.51
CA ALA A 16 3.05 -12.29 1.17
C ALA A 16 3.75 -11.05 0.65
N LYS A 17 4.44 -11.16 -0.49
CA LYS A 17 5.07 -10.01 -1.13
C LYS A 17 3.94 -9.05 -1.46
N ALA A 18 3.71 -8.11 -0.56
CA ALA A 18 2.68 -7.12 -0.69
C ALA A 18 3.30 -5.93 -1.44
N TYR A 19 2.52 -5.40 -2.36
CA TYR A 19 2.86 -4.21 -3.13
C TYR A 19 2.13 -3.06 -2.48
N GLU A 20 2.88 -2.18 -1.82
CA GLU A 20 2.32 -0.97 -1.24
C GLU A 20 2.08 0.03 -2.37
N ILE A 21 0.89 0.60 -2.42
CA ILE A 21 0.57 1.71 -3.31
C ILE A 21 0.57 2.99 -2.47
N THR A 22 1.53 3.86 -2.73
CA THR A 22 1.71 5.14 -2.05
C THR A 22 1.61 6.29 -3.03
N SER A 23 1.41 7.53 -2.57
CA SER A 23 1.62 8.72 -3.37
C SER A 23 3.10 8.93 -3.68
N LYS A 24 3.36 9.95 -4.51
CA LYS A 24 4.69 10.56 -4.59
C LYS A 24 5.09 11.14 -3.23
N ALA A 25 6.40 11.36 -3.06
CA ALA A 25 6.91 12.12 -1.94
C ALA A 25 6.63 13.62 -2.08
N PHE A 26 6.18 14.24 -1.00
CA PHE A 26 5.93 15.68 -0.87
C PHE A 26 6.89 16.29 0.13
N GLU A 27 7.47 17.44 -0.20
CA GLU A 27 8.33 18.20 0.73
C GLU A 27 7.50 18.94 1.78
N LYS A 28 6.31 19.41 1.41
CA LYS A 28 5.41 20.16 2.30
C LYS A 28 4.23 19.31 2.74
N ARG A 29 3.95 19.36 4.04
CA ARG A 29 2.77 18.71 4.63
C ARG A 29 1.45 19.19 4.01
N SER A 30 1.36 20.46 3.61
CA SER A 30 0.17 21.04 3.00
C SER A 30 -0.17 20.42 1.65
N GLU A 31 0.85 20.06 0.84
CA GLU A 31 0.64 19.41 -0.45
C GLU A 31 0.15 17.98 -0.26
N ALA A 32 0.77 17.23 0.65
CA ALA A 32 0.30 15.90 1.04
C ALA A 32 -1.13 15.95 1.62
N ALA A 33 -1.47 16.99 2.39
CA ALA A 33 -2.83 17.16 2.93
C ALA A 33 -3.87 17.45 1.84
N GLY A 34 -3.51 18.25 0.82
CA GLY A 34 -4.36 18.51 -0.34
C GLY A 34 -4.66 17.24 -1.13
N GLU A 35 -3.62 16.45 -1.45
CA GLU A 35 -3.81 15.19 -2.14
C GLU A 35 -4.56 14.15 -1.28
N ALA A 36 -4.38 14.18 0.04
CA ALA A 36 -5.13 13.33 0.95
C ALA A 36 -6.63 13.66 0.96
N ALA A 37 -6.99 14.95 0.86
CA ALA A 37 -8.37 15.37 0.76
C ALA A 37 -9.00 14.92 -0.56
N GLU A 38 -8.29 15.05 -1.68
CA GLU A 38 -8.75 14.54 -2.97
C GLU A 38 -8.94 13.03 -2.97
N ALA A 39 -7.99 12.28 -2.39
CA ALA A 39 -8.10 10.84 -2.26
C ALA A 39 -9.36 10.43 -1.48
N LYS A 40 -9.67 11.14 -0.39
CA LYS A 40 -10.91 10.92 0.39
C LYS A 40 -12.18 11.19 -0.41
N ILE A 41 -12.20 12.24 -1.23
CA ILE A 41 -13.34 12.53 -2.14
C ILE A 41 -13.54 11.39 -3.13
N LYS A 42 -12.44 10.76 -3.58
CA LYS A 42 -12.43 9.60 -4.48
C LYS A 42 -12.66 8.27 -3.76
N GLY A 43 -13.01 8.29 -2.48
CA GLY A 43 -13.32 7.10 -1.67
C GLY A 43 -12.10 6.31 -1.19
N ILE A 44 -10.89 6.85 -1.34
CA ILE A 44 -9.65 6.26 -0.84
C ILE A 44 -9.36 6.87 0.54
N ALA A 45 -9.04 6.04 1.52
CA ALA A 45 -8.67 6.50 2.86
C ALA A 45 -7.14 6.49 3.02
N PRO A 46 -6.42 7.56 2.62
CA PRO A 46 -4.98 7.59 2.72
C PRO A 46 -4.52 7.73 4.16
N VAL A 47 -3.38 7.11 4.47
CA VAL A 47 -2.63 7.29 5.71
C VAL A 47 -1.38 8.13 5.42
N LEU A 48 -1.17 9.20 6.19
CA LEU A 48 0.05 9.99 6.06
C LEU A 48 1.24 9.23 6.63
N VAL A 49 2.28 9.07 5.82
CA VAL A 49 3.56 8.44 6.16
C VAL A 49 4.67 9.48 6.06
N ILE A 50 5.56 9.51 7.05
CA ILE A 50 6.73 10.41 7.04
C ILE A 50 7.97 9.55 6.91
N GLU A 51 8.69 9.69 5.79
CA GLU A 51 9.87 8.90 5.46
C GLU A 51 10.98 9.85 5.01
N GLY A 52 12.11 9.87 5.73
CA GLY A 52 13.27 10.71 5.37
C GLY A 52 12.98 12.22 5.36
N GLY A 53 12.04 12.70 6.19
CA GLY A 53 11.62 14.10 6.21
C GLY A 53 10.62 14.50 5.10
N MET A 54 10.24 13.56 4.23
CA MET A 54 9.20 13.76 3.22
C MET A 54 7.87 13.17 3.68
N TYR A 55 6.80 13.73 3.16
CA TYR A 55 5.42 13.30 3.40
C TYR A 55 4.93 12.44 2.22
N LYS A 56 4.44 11.25 2.50
CA LYS A 56 3.82 10.34 1.52
C LYS A 56 2.43 9.95 2.01
N LEU A 57 1.55 9.56 1.12
CA LEU A 57 0.25 9.00 1.44
C LEU A 57 0.26 7.53 1.10
N PHE A 58 0.06 6.67 2.09
CA PHE A 58 -0.20 5.26 1.85
C PHE A 58 -1.68 5.08 1.50
N TYR A 59 -1.96 4.46 0.35
CA TYR A 59 -3.33 4.23 -0.09
C TYR A 59 -3.81 2.82 0.30
N THR A 60 -3.07 1.78 -0.10
CA THR A 60 -3.40 0.38 0.21
C THR A 60 -2.22 -0.54 -0.12
N THR A 61 -2.36 -1.82 0.21
CA THR A 61 -1.47 -2.90 -0.25
C THR A 61 -2.22 -3.89 -1.13
N GLU A 62 -1.58 -4.38 -2.18
CA GLU A 62 -2.09 -5.47 -3.01
C GLU A 62 -1.18 -6.70 -2.94
N PRO A 63 -1.72 -7.94 -2.92
CA PRO A 63 -0.92 -9.15 -2.80
C PRO A 63 -0.21 -9.55 -4.10
N THR A 64 -0.56 -8.93 -5.23
CA THR A 64 0.02 -9.25 -6.54
C THR A 64 0.41 -7.97 -7.27
N LYS A 65 1.49 -8.05 -8.06
CA LYS A 65 1.96 -6.91 -8.87
C LYS A 65 0.89 -6.44 -9.85
N ALA A 66 0.22 -7.37 -10.51
CA ALA A 66 -0.80 -7.06 -11.52
C ALA A 66 -2.00 -6.29 -10.92
N ALA A 67 -2.45 -6.67 -9.72
CA ALA A 67 -3.51 -5.93 -9.03
C ALA A 67 -3.04 -4.53 -8.60
N ALA A 68 -1.80 -4.42 -8.09
CA ALA A 68 -1.19 -3.15 -7.75
C ALA A 68 -1.06 -2.22 -8.97
N GLU A 69 -0.61 -2.72 -10.12
CA GLU A 69 -0.46 -1.95 -11.37
C GLU A 69 -1.81 -1.50 -11.93
N LYS A 70 -2.84 -2.36 -11.84
CA LYS A 70 -4.21 -1.98 -12.22
C LYS A 70 -4.73 -0.84 -11.35
N LEU A 71 -4.57 -0.96 -10.02
CA LEU A 71 -5.03 0.06 -9.08
C LEU A 71 -4.22 1.36 -9.22
N LEU A 72 -2.90 1.26 -9.41
CA LEU A 72 -2.01 2.39 -9.72
C LEU A 72 -2.53 3.19 -10.91
N LYS A 73 -2.92 2.52 -12.00
CA LYS A 73 -3.48 3.18 -13.18
C LYS A 73 -4.81 3.88 -12.84
N THR A 74 -5.70 3.22 -12.10
CA THR A 74 -6.98 3.83 -11.67
C THR A 74 -6.78 5.07 -10.80
N ILE A 75 -5.83 5.03 -9.86
CA ILE A 75 -5.53 6.17 -8.98
C ILE A 75 -4.96 7.34 -9.79
N LYS A 76 -4.06 7.06 -10.75
CA LYS A 76 -3.51 8.09 -11.66
C LYS A 76 -4.56 8.66 -12.60
N ASP A 77 -5.45 7.84 -13.13
CA ASP A 77 -6.57 8.28 -13.99
C ASP A 77 -7.56 9.16 -13.21
N ALA A 78 -7.73 8.89 -11.91
CA ALA A 78 -8.46 9.76 -11.01
C ALA A 78 -7.70 11.06 -10.67
N GLY A 79 -6.51 11.31 -11.22
CA GLY A 79 -5.72 12.53 -11.04
C GLY A 79 -4.92 12.58 -9.73
N LEU A 80 -4.74 11.47 -9.03
CA LEU A 80 -3.90 11.39 -7.83
C LEU A 80 -2.50 10.89 -8.19
N SER A 81 -1.49 11.36 -7.46
CA SER A 81 -0.13 10.82 -7.58
C SER A 81 -0.09 9.42 -6.96
N ALA A 82 0.54 8.44 -7.63
CA ALA A 82 0.72 7.10 -7.06
C ALA A 82 1.97 6.38 -7.59
N GLU A 83 2.55 5.53 -6.75
CA GLU A 83 3.76 4.73 -6.93
C GLU A 83 3.57 3.36 -6.25
N ILE A 84 4.24 2.32 -6.77
CA ILE A 84 4.25 0.99 -6.16
C ILE A 84 5.60 0.76 -5.50
N LYS A 85 5.60 0.43 -4.20
CA LYS A 85 6.77 -0.02 -3.46
C LYS A 85 6.61 -1.52 -3.20
N GLY A 86 7.52 -2.33 -3.75
CA GLY A 86 7.55 -3.76 -3.46
C GLY A 86 8.17 -4.00 -2.08
N LEU A 87 7.49 -4.76 -1.22
CA LEU A 87 8.11 -5.34 -0.04
C LEU A 87 8.92 -6.57 -0.48
N GLU A 88 10.22 -6.39 -0.69
CA GLU A 88 11.17 -7.48 -1.00
C GLU A 88 11.50 -8.34 0.23
#